data_AF-A0A6P7XE00-F1
#
_entry.id   AF-A0A6P7XE00-F1
#
_cell.length_a   1.000
_cell.length_b   1.000
_cell.length_c   1.000
_cell.angle_alpha   90.00
_cell.angle_beta   90.00
_cell.angle_gamma   90.00
#
_symmetry.space_group_name_H-M   'P 1'
#
loop_
_entity.id
_entity.type
_entity.pdbx_description
1 polymer ?
#
loop_
_entity_poly.entity_id
_entity_poly.type
_entity_poly.pdbx_seq_one_letter_code
_entity_poly.pdbx_strand_id
1 'polypeptide(L)' 'MYTCGDVTMATDVLQTVQLILMAEGDMSVTEAGDYIGQLRDQNRYHEDIFGITLRTQEVTSRIRSQSFSLQEKREI' A
#
# COMPACT_ATOMS: atom_id res chain seq x y z
N MET A 1 1.74 8.08 -13.61
CA MET A 1 1.99 8.33 -12.18
C MET A 1 3.23 7.56 -11.79
N TYR A 2 4.14 8.19 -11.04
CA TYR A 2 5.39 7.59 -10.59
C TYR A 2 5.51 7.82 -9.09
N THR A 3 5.74 6.74 -8.34
CA THR A 3 5.93 6.76 -6.89
C THR A 3 7.25 6.06 -6.58
N CYS A 4 8.15 6.71 -5.84
CA CYS A 4 9.42 6.10 -5.44
C CYS A 4 9.74 6.38 -3.98
N GLY A 5 10.31 5.39 -3.28
CA GLY A 5 10.75 5.53 -1.89
C GLY A 5 10.37 4.35 -1.00
N ASP A 6 10.06 4.67 0.26
CA ASP A 6 9.72 3.69 1.29
C ASP A 6 8.44 2.91 0.95
N VAL A 7 8.41 1.61 1.29
CA VAL A 7 7.23 0.75 1.05
C VAL A 7 5.97 1.23 1.79
N THR A 8 6.13 1.82 2.98
CA THR A 8 5.03 2.40 3.76
C THR A 8 4.49 3.62 3.04
N MET A 9 5.38 4.51 2.58
CA MET A 9 4.99 5.71 1.84
C MET A 9 4.25 5.35 0.55
N ALA A 10 4.74 4.37 -0.22
CA ALA A 10 4.07 3.93 -1.44
C ALA A 10 2.68 3.33 -1.16
N THR A 11 2.54 2.59 -0.05
CA THR A 11 1.24 2.05 0.39
C THR A 11 0.26 3.18 0.72
N ASP A 12 0.70 4.19 1.47
CA ASP A 12 -0.12 5.35 1.82
C ASP A 12 -0.54 6.16 0.57
N VAL A 13 0.37 6.32 -0.39
CA VAL A 13 0.09 6.95 -1.69
C VAL A 13 -0.96 6.15 -2.47
N LEU A 14 -0.83 4.83 -2.55
CA LEU A 14 -1.80 3.97 -3.24
C LEU A 14 -3.21 4.14 -2.64
N GLN A 15 -3.32 4.07 -1.32
CA GLN A 15 -4.60 4.25 -0.61
C GLN A 15 -5.20 5.63 -0.86
N THR A 16 -4.36 6.67 -0.81
CA THR A 16 -4.80 8.05 -1.09
C THR A 16 -5.32 8.19 -2.51
N VAL A 17 -4.66 7.60 -3.50
CA VAL A 17 -5.12 7.62 -4.89
C VAL A 17 -6.43 6.85 -5.06
N GLN A 18 -6.60 5.71 -4.39
CA GLN A 18 -7.88 4.99 -4.40
C GLN A 18 -9.00 5.87 -3.84
N LEU A 19 -8.77 6.59 -2.73
CA LEU A 19 -9.76 7.51 -2.17
C LEU A 19 -10.10 8.65 -3.13
N ILE A 20 -9.12 9.20 -3.84
CA ILE A 20 -9.35 10.23 -4.87
C ILE A 20 -10.19 9.66 -6.02
N LEU A 21 -9.88 8.46 -6.51
CA LEU A 21 -10.66 7.81 -7.58
C LEU A 21 -12.10 7.52 -7.15
N MET A 22 -12.30 7.14 -5.88
CA MET A 22 -13.64 6.94 -5.34
C MET A 22 -14.42 8.27 -5.27
N ALA A 23 -13.80 9.33 -4.75
CA ALA A 23 -14.47 10.61 -4.55
C ALA A 23 -14.72 11.38 -5.85
N GLU A 24 -13.73 11.44 -6.74
CA GLU A 24 -13.75 12.28 -7.94
C GLU A 24 -14.17 11.50 -9.19
N GLY A 25 -13.97 10.19 -9.18
CA GLY A 25 -14.30 9.29 -10.29
C GLY A 25 -15.64 8.56 -10.12
N ASP A 26 -16.34 8.76 -8.99
CA ASP A 26 -17.56 8.04 -8.61
C ASP A 26 -17.39 6.51 -8.68
N MET A 27 -16.21 6.03 -8.27
CA MET A 27 -15.85 4.62 -8.30
C MET A 27 -16.09 3.96 -6.94
N SER A 28 -16.51 2.70 -6.94
CA SER A 28 -16.39 1.86 -5.75
C SER A 28 -14.93 1.55 -5.42
N VAL A 29 -14.67 1.05 -4.21
CA VAL A 29 -13.31 0.64 -3.79
C VAL A 29 -12.72 -0.43 -4.72
N THR A 30 -13.56 -1.35 -5.21
CA THR A 30 -13.15 -2.42 -6.13
C THR A 30 -12.80 -1.83 -7.49
N GLU A 31 -13.66 -0.96 -8.04
CA GLU A 31 -13.42 -0.31 -9.33
C GLU A 31 -12.17 0.58 -9.31
N ALA A 32 -11.95 1.31 -8.21
CA ALA A 32 -10.73 2.11 -8.03
C ALA A 32 -9.47 1.22 -8.01
N GLY A 33 -9.53 0.07 -7.33
CA GLY A 33 -8.45 -0.92 -7.33
C GLY A 33 -8.18 -1.49 -8.73
N ASP A 34 -9.23 -1.92 -9.41
CA ASP A 34 -9.15 -2.48 -10.77
C ASP A 34 -8.62 -1.45 -11.77
N TYR A 35 -9.04 -0.19 -11.65
CA TYR A 35 -8.57 0.90 -12.50
C TYR A 35 -7.07 1.16 -12.32
N ILE A 36 -6.57 1.17 -11.08
CA ILE A 36 -5.13 1.28 -10.82
C ILE A 36 -4.39 0.06 -11.40
N GLY A 37 -4.98 -1.14 -11.31
CA GLY A 37 -4.48 -2.35 -11.98
C GLY A 37 -4.30 -2.15 -13.49
N GLN A 38 -5.33 -1.63 -14.17
CA GLN A 38 -5.26 -1.31 -15.60
C GLN A 38 -4.18 -0.26 -15.92
N LEU A 39 -3.99 0.74 -15.06
CA LEU A 39 -2.92 1.72 -15.24
C LEU A 39 -1.53 1.10 -15.11
N ARG A 40 -1.34 0.08 -14.26
CA ARG A 40 -0.08 -0.68 -14.18
C ARG A 40 0.16 -1.45 -15.47
N ASP A 41 -0.85 -2.19 -15.94
CA ASP A 41 -0.79 -2.99 -17.17
C ASP A 41 -0.48 -2.13 -18.40
N GLN A 42 -0.99 -0.89 -18.42
CA GLN A 42 -0.74 0.09 -19.48
C GLN A 42 0.60 0.83 -19.36
N ASN A 43 1.46 0.49 -18.39
CA ASN A 43 2.70 1.24 -18.08
C ASN A 43 2.43 2.74 -17.81
N ARG A 44 1.39 3.04 -17.03
CA ARG A 44 1.01 4.40 -16.63
C ARG A 44 1.04 4.62 -15.12
N TYR A 45 1.23 3.57 -14.33
CA TYR A 45 1.43 3.62 -12.89
C TYR A 45 2.69 2.83 -12.53
N HIS A 46 3.71 3.52 -12.01
CA HIS A 46 5.02 2.94 -11.70
C HIS A 46 5.36 3.13 -10.23
N GLU A 47 5.90 2.06 -9.63
CA GLU A 47 6.39 2.04 -8.25
C GLU A 47 7.84 1.58 -8.24
N ASP A 48 8.70 2.35 -7.58
CA ASP A 48 10.10 1.99 -7.32
C ASP A 48 10.35 1.99 -5.80
N ILE A 49 10.38 0.80 -5.23
CA ILE A 49 10.29 0.59 -3.78
C ILE A 49 11.65 0.23 -3.19
N PHE A 50 12.11 1.03 -2.24
CA PHE A 50 13.43 0.87 -1.59
C PHE A 50 13.39 -0.01 -0.33
N GLY A 51 12.25 -0.62 -0.01
CA GLY A 51 12.03 -1.36 1.22
C GLY A 51 11.73 -0.43 2.42
N ILE A 52 12.14 -0.84 3.62
CA ILE A 52 11.95 -0.05 4.85
C ILE A 52 13.15 0.87 5.06
N THR A 53 12.98 2.13 4.66
CA THR A 53 13.99 3.20 4.71
C THR A 53 13.57 4.36 5.62
N LEU A 54 12.27 4.49 5.94
CA LEU A 54 11.73 5.50 6.85
C LEU A 54 11.25 4.85 8.15
N ARG A 55 11.52 5.49 9.30
CA ARG A 55 11.09 5.04 10.64
C ARG A 55 11.38 3.56 10.91
N THR A 56 12.50 3.05 10.40
CA THR A 56 12.81 1.61 10.35
C THR A 56 12.67 0.89 11.69
N GLN A 57 13.15 1.50 12.79
CA GLN A 57 13.05 0.90 14.12
C GLN A 57 11.58 0.72 14.55
N GLU A 58 10.75 1.75 14.36
CA GLU A 58 9.35 1.71 14.74
C GLU A 58 8.56 0.71 13.88
N VAL A 59 8.73 0.79 12.56
CA VAL A 59 8.01 -0.06 11.61
C VAL A 59 8.37 -1.52 11.83
N THR A 60 9.66 -1.84 11.91
CA THR A 60 10.12 -3.21 12.16
C THR A 60 9.64 -3.73 13.52
N SER A 61 9.69 -2.90 14.56
CA SER A 61 9.20 -3.30 15.89
C SER A 61 7.70 -3.59 15.87
N ARG A 62 6.90 -2.75 15.20
CA ARG A 62 5.46 -2.95 15.06
C ARG A 62 5.14 -4.23 14.29
N ILE A 63 5.78 -4.46 13.14
CA ILE A 63 5.57 -5.66 12.31
C ILE A 63 5.88 -6.90 13.13
N ARG A 64 7.03 -6.93 13.81
CA ARG A 64 7.43 -8.07 14.65
C ARG A 64 6.40 -8.35 15.75
N SER A 65 5.95 -7.33 16.47
CA SER A 65 4.92 -7.49 17.52
C SER A 65 3.59 -8.02 16.96
N GLN A 66 3.17 -7.52 15.79
CA GLN A 66 1.96 -8.00 15.12
C GLN A 66 2.10 -9.47 14.68
N SER A 67 3.23 -9.85 14.10
CA SER A 67 3.48 -11.24 13.69
C SER A 67 3.40 -12.22 14.86
N PHE A 68 3.99 -11.88 16.02
CA PHE A 68 3.87 -12.70 17.21
C PHE A 68 2.42 -12.84 17.68
N SER A 69 1.66 -11.74 17.71
CA SER A 69 0.25 -11.78 18.12
C SER A 69 -0.63 -12.62 17.19
N LEU A 70 -0.30 -12.68 15.89
CA LEU A 70 -1.02 -13.49 14.89
C LEU A 70 -0.69 -14.98 15.01
N GLN A 71 0.54 -15.32 15.39
CA GLN A 71 0.94 -16.71 15.67
C GLN A 71 0.21 -17.24 16.89
N GLU A 72 0.19 -16.47 17.99
CA GLU A 72 -0.47 -16.85 19.23
C GLU A 72 -1.98 -17.09 19.05
N LYS A 73 -2.65 -16.27 18.22
CA LYS A 73 -4.06 -16.47 17.86
C LYS A 73 -4.34 -17.70 16.98
N ARG A 74 -3.33 -18.24 16.29
CA ARG A 74 -3.46 -19.44 15.44
C ARG A 74 -3.26 -20.74 16.21
N GLU A 75 -2.66 -20.67 17.40
CA GLU A 75 -2.37 -21.81 18.27
C GLU A 75 -3.50 -22.09 19.28
N ILE A 76 -4.59 -21.32 19.24
CA ILE A 76 -5.83 -21.48 20.00
C ILE A 76 -6.95 -21.93 19.06
#